data_AF-A0A1Q6EYY4-F1
#
_entry.id   AF-A0A1Q6EYY4-F1
#
_cell.length_a   1.000
_cell.length_b   1.000
_cell.length_c   1.000
_cell.angle_alpha   90.00
_cell.angle_beta   90.00
_cell.angle_gamma   90.00
#
_symmetry.space_group_name_H-M   'P 1'
#
loop_
_entity.id
_entity.type
_entity.pdbx_description
1 polymer ?
#
loop_
_entity_poly.entity_id
_entity_poly.type
_entity_poly.pdbx_seq_one_letter_code
_entity_poly.pdbx_strand_id
1 'polypeptide(L)'
;MEIHRSYYYYQEKRDDTEVEEAIRTAAQYGDGFWKIFKRLRREGKNWSHKKVYRVYKNMHYEKRVRLKKRLPARVKTPLEQPS
;
A
#
# COMPACT_ATOMS: atom_id res chain seq x y z
N MET A 1 -13.19 30.48 2.25
CA MET A 1 -13.97 29.34 1.71
C MET A 1 -15.21 29.20 2.55
N GLU A 2 -16.38 29.43 1.97
CA GLU A 2 -17.67 29.35 2.68
C GLU A 2 -18.10 27.88 2.77
N ILE A 3 -18.08 27.32 3.98
CA ILE A 3 -18.40 25.90 4.23
C ILE A 3 -19.91 25.78 4.44
N HIS A 4 -20.55 24.87 3.69
CA HIS A 4 -22.00 24.64 3.77
C HIS A 4 -22.42 24.13 5.16
N ARG A 5 -23.53 24.66 5.72
CA ARG A 5 -24.01 24.35 7.09
C ARG A 5 -24.16 22.86 7.38
N SER A 6 -24.44 22.02 6.38
CA SER A 6 -24.56 20.57 6.58
C SER A 6 -23.24 19.90 7.00
N TYR A 7 -22.09 20.51 6.71
CA TYR A 7 -20.77 20.00 7.12
C TYR A 7 -20.44 20.28 8.60
N TYR A 8 -21.15 21.20 9.26
CA TYR A 8 -20.87 21.56 10.67
C TYR A 8 -21.10 20.40 11.64
N TYR A 9 -22.00 19.49 11.31
CA TYR A 9 -22.39 18.37 12.18
C TYR A 9 -21.70 17.05 11.80
N TYR A 10 -20.95 17.01 10.70
CA TYR A 10 -20.25 15.81 10.29
C TYR A 10 -19.03 15.59 11.18
N GLN A 11 -19.03 14.50 11.95
CA GLN A 11 -17.84 14.01 12.63
C GLN A 11 -17.43 12.67 12.03
N GLU A 12 -16.19 12.59 11.54
CA GLU A 12 -15.63 11.34 11.05
C GLU A 12 -15.37 10.41 12.24
N LYS A 13 -16.37 9.59 12.58
CA LYS A 13 -16.27 8.59 13.64
C LYS A 13 -15.69 7.31 13.05
N ARG A 14 -14.37 7.25 12.87
CA ARG A 14 -13.72 6.01 12.45
C ARG A 14 -12.44 5.76 13.21
N ASP A 15 -12.61 5.09 14.35
CA ASP A 15 -11.49 4.52 15.08
C ASP A 15 -11.02 3.25 14.35
N ASP A 16 -9.86 3.38 13.72
CA ASP A 16 -9.14 2.31 13.03
C ASP A 16 -7.89 1.87 13.80
N THR A 17 -7.65 2.41 15.00
CA THR A 17 -6.42 2.20 15.78
C THR A 17 -6.21 0.72 16.13
N GLU A 18 -7.26 0.00 16.53
CA GLU A 18 -7.17 -1.44 16.82
C GLU A 18 -6.73 -2.25 15.58
N VAL A 19 -7.20 -1.85 14.40
CA VAL A 19 -6.86 -2.52 13.14
C VAL A 19 -5.42 -2.20 12.74
N GLU A 20 -4.98 -0.96 12.97
CA GLU A 20 -3.60 -0.55 12.74
C GLU A 20 -2.61 -1.34 13.59
N GLU A 21 -2.86 -1.44 14.91
CA GLU A 21 -1.98 -2.18 15.83
C GLU A 21 -1.91 -3.67 15.49
N ALA A 22 -3.05 -4.27 15.14
CA ALA A 22 -3.08 -5.66 14.71
C ALA A 22 -2.35 -5.86 13.38
N ILE A 23 -2.48 -4.94 12.42
CA ILE A 23 -1.70 -4.97 11.17
C ILE A 23 -0.20 -4.84 11.48
N ARG A 24 0.22 -3.91 12.35
CA ARG A 24 1.64 -3.74 12.73
C ARG A 24 2.21 -5.01 13.36
N THR A 25 1.44 -5.65 14.24
CA THR A 25 1.85 -6.88 14.92
C THR A 25 1.93 -8.07 13.95
N ALA A 26 0.95 -8.21 13.05
CA ALA A 26 0.90 -9.30 12.08
C ALA A 26 1.82 -9.10 10.86
N ALA A 27 2.26 -7.87 10.60
CA ALA A 27 3.12 -7.52 9.47
C ALA A 27 4.58 -7.91 9.75
N GLN A 28 4.98 -9.05 9.21
CA GLN A 28 6.39 -9.44 9.12
C GLN A 28 7.03 -8.81 7.87
N TYR A 29 8.35 -8.60 7.87
CA TYR A 29 9.10 -7.90 6.82
C TYR A 29 8.66 -8.28 5.39
N GLY A 30 7.95 -7.34 4.74
CA GLY A 30 7.55 -7.47 3.35
C GLY A 30 6.37 -8.41 3.08
N ASP A 31 5.53 -8.71 4.06
CA ASP A 31 4.29 -9.46 3.82
C ASP A 31 3.23 -8.59 3.13
N GLY A 32 2.58 -9.15 2.11
CA GLY A 32 1.50 -8.48 1.41
C GLY A 32 0.16 -8.57 2.16
N PHE A 33 -0.79 -7.71 1.77
CA PHE A 33 -2.13 -7.62 2.38
C PHE A 33 -2.80 -8.98 2.63
N TRP A 34 -2.88 -9.85 1.63
CA TRP A 34 -3.56 -11.15 1.77
C TRP A 34 -2.92 -12.07 2.81
N LYS A 35 -1.61 -11.98 3.02
CA LYS A 35 -0.90 -12.79 4.02
C LYS A 35 -1.20 -12.28 5.43
N ILE A 36 -1.17 -10.95 5.62
CA ILE A 36 -1.54 -10.29 6.87
C ILE A 36 -3.01 -10.56 7.20
N PHE A 37 -3.93 -10.41 6.24
CA PHE A 37 -5.36 -10.64 6.44
C PHE A 37 -5.66 -12.10 6.86
N LYS A 38 -4.97 -13.09 6.27
CA LYS A 38 -5.10 -14.48 6.69
C LYS A 38 -4.60 -14.73 8.11
N ARG A 39 -3.53 -14.06 8.55
CA ARG A 39 -3.05 -14.14 9.95
C ARG A 39 -4.07 -13.56 10.92
N LEU A 40 -4.57 -12.35 10.64
CA LEU A 40 -5.64 -11.72 11.43
C LEU A 40 -6.88 -12.61 11.54
N ARG A 41 -7.24 -13.31 10.46
CA ARG A 41 -8.34 -14.28 10.46
C ARG A 41 -8.07 -15.52 11.31
N ARG A 42 -6.82 -16.00 11.37
CA ARG A 42 -6.40 -17.11 12.23
C ARG A 42 -6.36 -16.71 13.71
N GLU A 43 -6.07 -15.46 14.00
CA GLU A 43 -6.13 -14.86 15.35
C GLU A 43 -7.57 -14.60 15.81
N GLY A 44 -8.58 -14.92 14.99
CA GLY A 44 -9.99 -14.77 15.34
C GLY A 44 -10.57 -13.38 15.12
N LYS A 45 -9.82 -12.44 14.52
CA LYS A 45 -10.35 -11.10 14.20
C LYS A 45 -11.30 -11.18 13.01
N ASN A 46 -12.60 -11.02 13.25
CA ASN A 46 -13.66 -11.12 12.22
C ASN A 46 -13.86 -9.82 11.40
N TRP A 47 -12.83 -9.00 11.23
CA TRP A 47 -12.97 -7.76 10.47
C TRP A 47 -13.22 -8.02 8.98
N SER A 48 -14.03 -7.16 8.37
CA SER A 48 -14.22 -7.15 6.92
C SER A 48 -12.91 -6.83 6.22
N HIS A 49 -12.59 -7.56 5.15
CA HIS A 49 -11.37 -7.32 4.38
C HIS A 49 -11.30 -5.88 3.86
N LYS A 50 -12.44 -5.23 3.59
CA LYS A 50 -12.47 -3.84 3.09
C LYS A 50 -12.00 -2.85 4.16
N LYS A 51 -12.35 -3.08 5.44
CA LYS A 51 -11.88 -2.27 6.57
C LYS A 51 -10.36 -2.42 6.70
N VAL A 52 -9.88 -3.66 6.76
CA VAL A 52 -8.45 -3.97 6.90
C VAL A 52 -7.66 -3.43 5.70
N TYR A 53 -8.19 -3.56 4.47
CA TYR A 53 -7.53 -3.08 3.26
C TYR A 53 -7.42 -1.56 3.23
N ARG A 54 -8.48 -0.82 3.63
CA ARG A 54 -8.41 0.65 3.74
C ARG A 54 -7.29 1.05 4.69
N VAL A 55 -7.29 0.50 5.90
CA VAL A 55 -6.30 0.82 6.93
C VAL A 55 -4.89 0.47 6.45
N TYR A 56 -4.71 -0.71 5.88
CA TYR A 56 -3.44 -1.14 5.26
C TYR A 56 -2.92 -0.17 4.18
N LYS A 57 -3.82 0.33 3.31
CA LYS A 57 -3.49 1.31 2.27
C LYS A 57 -3.14 2.68 2.89
N ASN A 58 -3.89 3.12 3.89
CA ASN A 58 -3.63 4.37 4.62
C ASN A 58 -2.27 4.34 5.33
N MET A 59 -1.86 3.17 5.85
CA MET A 59 -0.55 2.97 6.46
C MET A 59 0.62 2.91 5.45
N HIS A 60 0.34 2.93 4.14
CA HIS A 60 1.33 2.79 3.06
C HIS A 60 2.18 1.52 3.13
N TYR A 61 1.63 0.40 3.62
CA TYR A 61 2.33 -0.89 3.70
C TYR A 61 2.41 -1.64 2.36
N GLU A 62 1.88 -1.05 1.29
CA GLU A 62 1.94 -1.60 -0.05
C GLU A 62 3.38 -1.75 -0.56
N LYS A 63 3.68 -2.91 -1.14
CA LYS A 63 4.91 -3.05 -1.92
C LYS A 63 4.81 -2.17 -3.15
N ARG A 64 5.64 -1.13 -3.20
CA ARG A 64 5.79 -0.33 -4.41
C ARG A 64 6.37 -1.21 -5.52
N VAL A 65 5.68 -1.21 -6.67
CA VAL A 65 6.19 -1.86 -7.87
C VAL A 65 7.44 -1.10 -8.31
N ARG A 66 8.55 -1.82 -8.53
CA ARG A 66 9.73 -1.23 -9.15
C ARG A 66 9.43 -0.97 -10.63
N LEU A 67 9.47 0.29 -11.04
CA LEU A 67 9.34 0.65 -12.45
C LEU A 67 10.50 0.06 -13.25
N LYS A 68 10.22 -0.40 -14.48
CA LYS A 68 11.27 -0.84 -15.42
C LYS A 68 12.22 0.33 -15.69
N LYS A 69 13.51 0.16 -15.36
CA LYS A 69 14.54 1.14 -15.70
C LYS A 69 14.89 1.02 -17.18
N ARG A 70 15.15 2.15 -17.84
CA ARG A 70 15.67 2.13 -19.21
C ARG A 70 17.08 1.52 -19.20
N LEU A 71 17.37 0.71 -20.22
CA LEU A 71 18.75 0.32 -20.49
C LEU A 71 19.55 1.57 -20.92
N PRO A 72 20.85 1.66 -20.60
CA PRO A 72 21.70 2.74 -21.10
C PRO A 72 21.68 2.76 -22.64
N ALA A 73 21.79 3.96 -23.21
CA ALA A 73 21.84 4.12 -24.66
C ALA A 73 23.07 3.39 -25.22
N ARG A 74 22.89 2.61 -26.29
CA ARG A 74 24.00 1.94 -26.98
C ARG A 74 24.82 3.00 -27.74
N VAL A 75 26.08 3.15 -27.39
CA VAL A 75 27.04 3.91 -28.21
C VAL A 75 27.30 3.09 -29.48
N LYS A 76 27.04 3.67 -30.66
CA LYS A 76 27.32 3.03 -31.95
C LYS A 76 28.80 3.26 -32.27
N THR A 77 29.57 2.18 -32.37
CA THR A 77 30.92 2.24 -32.94
C THR A 77 30.83 2.13 -34.47
N PRO A 78 31.53 3.00 -35.23
CA PRO A 78 31.62 2.84 -36.68
C PRO A 78 32.32 1.51 -36.99
N LEU A 79 31.87 0.83 -38.06
CA LEU A 79 32.52 -0.35 -38.59
C LEU A 79 33.67 0.09 -39.50
N GLU A 80 34.86 -0.47 -39.31
CA GLU A 80 35.98 -0.25 -40.22
C GLU A 80 35.78 -1.04 -41.51
N GLN A 81 35.94 -0.38 -42.66
CA GLN A 81 35.90 -1.03 -43.96
C GLN A 81 37.32 -1.55 -44.28
N PRO A 82 37.50 -2.84 -44.61
CA PRO A 82 38.78 -3.33 -45.10
C PRO A 82 39.08 -2.74 -46.49
N SER A 83 40.36 -2.42 -46.74
CA SER A 83 40.86 -1.95 -48.04
C SER A 83 40.84 -3.06 -49.08
#